data_AF-A0AAW0WA89-F1
#
_entry.id   AF-A0AAW0WA89-F1
#
_cell.length_a   1.000
_cell.length_b   1.000
_cell.length_c   1.000
_cell.angle_alpha   90.00
_cell.angle_beta   90.00
_cell.angle_gamma   90.00
#
_symmetry.space_group_name_H-M   'P 1'
#
loop_
_entity.id
_entity.type
_entity.pdbx_description
1 polymer ?
#
loop_
_entity_poly.entity_id
_entity_poly.type
_entity_poly.pdbx_seq_one_letter_code
_entity_poly.pdbx_strand_id
1 'polypeptide(L)'
;VLEAVDLPRPACKDRSDMAHSNPYVKICLLPDTKNSFQTTVKKKTQDPVFEETFSFELPYREVIRRTLELKVKDFDKYSRHCVVGHVLLPLQNVNLARPSRLWRPLAQCNPDAEEYGELLLSLNYLPTAGRLNVDIIKAKQILQTNLVRGADPYVRVSLVVRGRHLKSKKTGVKKNTLSPSFNESFSFQIASPELREASLVITV
;
A
#
# COMPACT_ATOMS: atom_id res chain seq x y z
N VAL A 1 12.09 0.77 -20.08
CA VAL A 1 12.83 1.14 -18.85
C VAL A 1 14.25 0.63 -19.04
N LEU A 2 15.24 1.51 -19.03
CA LEU A 2 16.64 1.12 -19.27
C LEU A 2 17.29 0.67 -17.96
N GLU A 3 17.47 1.58 -17.02
CA GLU A 3 18.19 1.35 -15.78
C GLU A 3 17.71 2.31 -14.67
N ALA A 4 18.12 2.05 -13.44
CA ALA A 4 18.14 3.03 -12.35
C ALA A 4 19.51 2.95 -11.65
N VAL A 5 19.90 4.03 -10.97
CA VAL A 5 21.18 4.15 -10.25
C VAL A 5 20.94 4.76 -8.86
N ASP A 6 21.89 4.54 -7.95
CA ASP A 6 21.91 5.12 -6.60
C ASP A 6 20.62 4.86 -5.79
N LEU A 7 19.96 3.70 -5.99
CA LEU A 7 18.75 3.39 -5.22
C LEU A 7 19.07 3.26 -3.71
N PRO A 8 18.20 3.81 -2.84
CA PRO A 8 18.39 3.68 -1.40
C PRO A 8 18.20 2.22 -0.95
N ARG A 9 18.87 1.86 0.14
CA ARG A 9 18.67 0.56 0.79
C ARG A 9 17.23 0.41 1.30
N PRO A 10 16.69 -0.82 1.39
CA PRO A 10 15.33 -1.05 1.86
C PRO A 10 15.10 -0.47 3.27
N ALA A 11 14.04 0.31 3.45
CA ALA A 11 13.72 0.93 4.74
C ALA A 11 13.15 -0.06 5.78
N CYS A 12 12.86 -1.30 5.39
CA CYS A 12 12.23 -2.30 6.24
C CYS A 12 13.26 -2.96 7.19
N LYS A 13 13.27 -2.52 8.46
CA LYS A 13 14.34 -2.79 9.44
C LYS A 13 14.38 -4.21 10.05
N ASP A 14 13.56 -5.15 9.58
CA ASP A 14 13.29 -6.42 10.28
C ASP A 14 14.03 -7.67 9.70
N ARG A 15 15.16 -7.52 8.98
CA ARG A 15 15.86 -8.68 8.35
C ARG A 15 17.39 -8.65 8.42
N SER A 16 17.97 -9.86 8.45
CA SER A 16 19.42 -10.13 8.39
C SER A 16 20.07 -9.90 7.02
N ASP A 17 19.30 -9.99 5.93
CA ASP A 17 19.83 -10.04 4.56
C ASP A 17 19.97 -8.64 3.91
N MET A 18 20.05 -7.59 4.75
CA MET A 18 19.64 -6.21 4.44
C MET A 18 20.61 -5.36 3.60
N ALA A 19 21.58 -5.95 2.90
CA ALA A 19 22.61 -5.19 2.19
C ALA A 19 22.12 -4.54 0.87
N HIS A 20 21.19 -5.18 0.16
CA HIS A 20 20.82 -4.81 -1.20
C HIS A 20 19.32 -4.99 -1.49
N SER A 21 18.76 -4.06 -2.27
CA SER A 21 17.38 -4.10 -2.75
C SER A 21 17.18 -5.16 -3.85
N ASN A 22 15.94 -5.57 -4.08
CA ASN A 22 15.48 -6.37 -5.21
C ASN A 22 14.55 -5.54 -6.11
N PRO A 23 15.05 -4.47 -6.75
CA PRO A 23 14.22 -3.51 -7.45
C PRO A 23 13.52 -4.08 -8.69
N TYR A 24 12.30 -3.59 -8.90
CA TYR A 24 11.54 -3.70 -10.15
C TYR A 24 10.74 -2.41 -10.37
N VAL A 25 10.31 -2.16 -11.60
CA VAL A 25 9.50 -0.99 -11.95
C VAL A 25 8.10 -1.41 -12.36
N LYS A 26 7.07 -0.83 -11.74
CA LYS A 26 5.70 -0.85 -12.23
C LYS A 26 5.46 0.37 -13.12
N ILE A 27 4.88 0.17 -14.30
CA ILE A 27 4.62 1.20 -15.31
C ILE A 27 3.11 1.31 -15.54
N CYS A 28 2.53 2.51 -15.49
CA CYS A 28 1.11 2.72 -15.86
C CYS A 28 0.86 4.12 -16.46
N LEU A 29 -0.29 4.29 -17.13
CA LEU A 29 -0.71 5.56 -17.74
C LEU A 29 -1.89 6.17 -16.98
N LEU A 30 -1.57 7.01 -15.99
CA LEU A 30 -2.56 7.71 -15.19
C LEU A 30 -3.53 8.51 -16.08
N PRO A 31 -4.84 8.51 -15.77
CA PRO A 31 -5.46 8.00 -14.53
C PRO A 31 -5.72 6.48 -14.48
N ASP A 32 -5.38 5.72 -15.53
CA ASP A 32 -5.58 4.26 -15.53
C ASP A 32 -4.45 3.56 -14.76
N THR A 33 -4.77 3.15 -13.53
CA THR A 33 -3.88 2.40 -12.64
C THR A 33 -4.03 0.87 -12.77
N LYS A 34 -5.04 0.40 -13.53
CA LYS A 34 -5.32 -1.03 -13.77
C LYS A 34 -4.51 -1.56 -14.95
N ASN A 35 -4.47 -0.81 -16.06
CA ASN A 35 -3.62 -1.14 -17.19
C ASN A 35 -2.16 -0.78 -16.86
N SER A 36 -1.40 -1.78 -16.41
CA SER A 36 -0.04 -1.58 -15.94
C SER A 36 0.88 -2.74 -16.29
N PHE A 37 2.11 -2.42 -16.67
CA PHE A 37 3.19 -3.37 -16.88
C PHE A 37 4.13 -3.43 -15.68
N GLN A 38 4.96 -4.47 -15.64
CA GLN A 38 5.98 -4.66 -14.62
C GLN A 38 7.26 -5.18 -15.27
N THR A 39 8.42 -4.70 -14.83
CA THR A 39 9.70 -5.30 -15.20
C THR A 39 9.95 -6.63 -14.51
N THR A 40 10.96 -7.36 -14.99
CA THR A 40 11.62 -8.39 -14.19
C THR A 40 12.21 -7.79 -12.90
N VAL A 41 12.29 -8.62 -11.86
CA VAL A 41 12.91 -8.27 -10.57
C VAL A 41 14.43 -8.49 -10.67
N LYS A 42 15.21 -7.43 -10.53
CA LYS A 42 16.68 -7.53 -10.45
C LYS A 42 17.03 -7.75 -8.98
N LYS A 43 17.77 -8.82 -8.67
CA LYS A 43 18.04 -9.22 -7.27
C LYS A 43 19.32 -8.57 -6.76
N LYS A 44 19.32 -8.18 -5.49
CA LYS A 44 20.48 -7.70 -4.73
C LYS A 44 21.32 -6.63 -5.46
N THR A 45 20.68 -5.56 -5.94
CA THR A 45 21.35 -4.42 -6.57
C THR A 45 20.69 -3.08 -6.19
N GLN A 46 21.48 -2.00 -6.15
CA GLN A 46 20.97 -0.62 -6.13
C GLN A 46 21.04 0.06 -7.50
N ASP A 47 21.68 -0.59 -8.47
CA ASP A 47 21.90 -0.08 -9.82
C ASP A 47 21.34 -1.11 -10.83
N PRO A 48 20.00 -1.28 -10.89
CA PRO A 48 19.39 -2.29 -11.74
C PRO A 48 19.37 -1.87 -13.22
N VAL A 49 20.01 -2.67 -14.06
CA VAL A 49 19.83 -2.63 -15.52
C VAL A 49 18.65 -3.52 -15.89
N PHE A 50 17.59 -2.91 -16.42
CA PHE A 50 16.35 -3.55 -16.85
C PHE A 50 16.37 -3.92 -18.33
N GLU A 51 16.58 -2.93 -19.20
CA GLU A 51 16.53 -3.01 -20.67
C GLU A 51 15.21 -3.54 -21.27
N GLU A 52 14.10 -3.36 -20.55
CA GLU A 52 12.77 -3.86 -20.95
C GLU A 52 11.93 -2.79 -21.66
N THR A 53 11.24 -3.17 -22.74
CA THR A 53 10.37 -2.28 -23.53
C THR A 53 8.90 -2.65 -23.34
N PHE A 54 8.04 -1.64 -23.19
CA PHE A 54 6.60 -1.79 -22.97
C PHE A 54 5.84 -0.85 -23.90
N SER A 55 4.68 -1.31 -24.39
CA SER A 55 3.84 -0.59 -25.34
C SER A 55 2.46 -0.39 -24.77
N PHE A 56 1.95 0.84 -24.80
CA PHE A 56 0.56 1.15 -24.50
C PHE A 56 -0.17 1.52 -25.80
N GLU A 57 -1.30 0.88 -26.06
CA GLU A 57 -2.17 1.22 -27.18
C GLU A 57 -3.20 2.26 -26.72
N LEU A 58 -3.15 3.46 -27.32
CA LEU A 58 -4.12 4.53 -27.06
C LEU A 58 -4.20 5.52 -28.25
N PRO A 59 -5.34 6.20 -28.46
CA PRO A 59 -5.46 7.24 -29.48
C PRO A 59 -4.52 8.43 -29.20
N TYR A 60 -3.85 8.97 -30.22
CA TYR A 60 -2.93 10.10 -30.09
C TYR A 60 -3.53 11.32 -29.36
N ARG A 61 -4.84 11.58 -29.57
CA ARG A 61 -5.57 12.67 -28.90
C ARG A 61 -5.68 12.51 -27.38
N GLU A 62 -5.61 11.28 -26.87
CA GLU A 62 -5.62 11.03 -25.43
C GLU A 62 -4.23 11.14 -24.80
N VAL A 63 -3.16 10.89 -25.56
CA VAL A 63 -1.77 10.87 -25.06
C VAL A 63 -1.45 12.14 -24.28
N ILE A 64 -1.83 13.31 -24.79
CA ILE A 64 -1.59 14.61 -24.14
C ILE A 64 -2.25 14.75 -22.75
N ARG A 65 -3.29 13.95 -22.46
CA ARG A 65 -4.00 13.91 -21.17
C ARG A 65 -3.48 12.83 -20.21
N ARG A 66 -2.54 12.00 -20.63
CA ARG A 66 -1.99 10.91 -19.81
C ARG A 66 -0.68 11.32 -19.13
N THR A 67 -0.47 10.78 -17.94
CA THR A 67 0.81 10.88 -17.23
C THR A 67 1.39 9.48 -17.07
N LEU A 68 2.60 9.27 -17.58
CA LEU A 68 3.34 8.04 -17.37
C LEU A 68 3.87 8.01 -15.94
N GLU A 69 3.38 7.06 -15.14
CA GLU A 69 3.94 6.75 -13.83
C GLU A 69 4.91 5.56 -13.96
N LEU A 70 6.16 5.78 -13.54
CA LEU A 70 7.14 4.73 -13.29
C LEU A 70 7.35 4.64 -11.78
N LYS A 71 6.94 3.54 -11.15
CA LYS A 71 7.04 3.34 -9.69
C LYS A 71 8.04 2.23 -9.39
N VAL A 72 9.19 2.60 -8.82
CA VAL A 72 10.24 1.66 -8.40
C VAL A 72 9.85 1.05 -7.07
N LYS A 73 9.81 -0.28 -7.01
CA LYS A 73 9.47 -1.06 -5.81
C LYS A 73 10.56 -2.09 -5.53
N ASP A 74 10.82 -2.32 -4.25
CA ASP A 74 11.66 -3.41 -3.75
C ASP A 74 10.80 -4.66 -3.55
N PHE A 75 11.14 -5.75 -4.23
CA PHE A 75 10.41 -7.01 -4.15
C PHE A 75 10.69 -7.76 -2.85
N ASP A 76 9.63 -8.25 -2.20
CA ASP A 76 9.73 -9.10 -1.02
C ASP A 76 8.83 -10.33 -1.15
N LYS A 77 9.41 -11.53 -0.93
CA LYS A 77 8.70 -12.80 -1.08
C LYS A 77 7.63 -13.06 -0.01
N TYR A 78 7.73 -12.44 1.16
CA TYR A 78 6.95 -12.78 2.36
C TYR A 78 6.32 -11.57 3.06
N SER A 79 6.42 -10.38 2.47
CA SER A 79 6.00 -9.10 3.07
C SER A 79 5.66 -8.09 1.97
N ARG A 80 5.14 -6.92 2.36
CA ARG A 80 4.74 -5.88 1.39
C ARG A 80 5.96 -5.30 0.68
N HIS A 81 5.88 -5.19 -0.65
CA HIS A 81 6.91 -4.59 -1.48
C HIS A 81 7.04 -3.09 -1.18
N CYS A 82 8.20 -2.65 -0.70
CA CYS A 82 8.43 -1.26 -0.34
C CYS A 82 8.50 -0.38 -1.60
N VAL A 83 7.85 0.78 -1.60
CA VAL A 83 8.02 1.76 -2.69
C VAL A 83 9.33 2.51 -2.46
N VAL A 84 10.26 2.40 -3.40
CA VAL A 84 11.56 3.08 -3.37
C VAL A 84 11.41 4.53 -3.80
N GLY A 85 10.57 4.75 -4.81
CA GLY A 85 10.25 6.08 -5.34
C GLY A 85 9.45 5.98 -6.64
N HIS A 86 9.15 7.12 -7.24
CA HIS A 86 8.40 7.17 -8.49
C HIS A 86 8.80 8.35 -9.36
N VAL A 87 8.48 8.25 -10.65
CA VAL A 87 8.59 9.34 -11.63
C VAL A 87 7.23 9.51 -12.27
N LEU A 88 6.72 10.75 -12.24
CA LEU A 88 5.55 11.18 -12.99
C LEU A 88 6.02 11.99 -14.20
N LEU A 89 5.66 11.53 -15.40
CA LEU A 89 6.02 12.18 -16.66
C LEU A 89 4.75 12.48 -17.47
N PRO A 90 4.18 13.70 -17.34
CA PRO A 90 3.06 14.15 -18.17
C PRO A 90 3.46 14.11 -19.65
N LEU A 91 2.77 13.30 -20.46
CA LEU A 91 3.18 13.04 -21.84
C LEU A 91 3.04 14.27 -22.74
N GLN A 92 2.21 15.25 -22.37
CA GLN A 92 2.18 16.59 -22.97
C GLN A 92 3.54 17.31 -22.97
N ASN A 93 4.43 17.01 -22.02
CA ASN A 93 5.73 17.66 -21.88
C ASN A 93 6.87 16.86 -22.53
N VAL A 94 6.55 15.81 -23.30
CA VAL A 94 7.51 14.90 -23.93
C VAL A 94 7.39 14.98 -25.44
N ASN A 95 8.51 15.22 -26.13
CA ASN A 95 8.54 15.17 -27.58
C ASN A 95 8.56 13.70 -28.07
N LEU A 96 7.39 13.14 -28.30
CA LEU A 96 7.20 11.76 -28.76
C LEU A 96 7.55 11.54 -30.24
N ALA A 97 7.89 12.58 -31.00
CA ALA A 97 8.27 12.45 -32.42
C ALA A 97 9.68 11.87 -32.62
N ARG A 98 10.47 11.71 -31.55
CA ARG A 98 11.81 11.10 -31.57
C ARG A 98 12.02 10.23 -30.33
N PRO A 99 12.79 9.12 -30.42
CA PRO A 99 13.13 8.34 -29.24
C PRO A 99 14.00 9.16 -28.28
N SER A 100 13.44 9.51 -27.12
CA SER A 100 14.13 10.28 -26.07
C SER A 100 14.61 9.36 -24.94
N ARG A 101 15.92 9.39 -24.62
CA ARG A 101 16.45 8.85 -23.37
C ARG A 101 16.51 9.99 -22.34
N LEU A 102 15.92 9.79 -21.17
CA LEU A 102 15.75 10.83 -20.16
C LEU A 102 16.05 10.29 -18.76
N TRP A 103 17.03 10.89 -18.08
CA TRP A 103 17.17 10.73 -16.64
C TRP A 103 16.12 11.56 -15.91
N ARG A 104 15.55 11.00 -14.85
CA ARG A 104 14.60 11.67 -13.95
C ARG A 104 14.92 11.23 -12.51
N PRO A 105 15.04 12.16 -11.56
CA PRO A 105 15.19 11.79 -10.16
C PRO A 105 13.93 11.06 -9.70
N LEU A 106 14.09 10.05 -8.85
CA LEU A 106 12.94 9.44 -8.18
C LEU A 106 12.39 10.44 -7.17
N ALA A 107 11.17 10.91 -7.38
CA ALA A 107 10.42 11.55 -6.32
C ALA A 107 10.15 10.51 -5.23
N GLN A 108 10.45 10.86 -3.99
CA GLN A 108 9.95 10.10 -2.84
C GLN A 108 8.43 9.95 -3.00
N CYS A 109 7.92 8.75 -2.77
CA CYS A 109 6.48 8.58 -2.74
C CYS A 109 5.96 9.43 -1.58
N ASN A 110 5.06 10.36 -1.88
CA ASN A 110 4.60 11.36 -0.92
C ASN A 110 3.95 10.67 0.31
N PRO A 111 3.93 11.35 1.47
CA PRO A 111 2.81 11.26 2.42
C PRO A 111 1.46 11.49 1.71
N ASP A 112 0.34 11.28 2.40
CA ASP A 112 -1.01 11.20 1.80
C ASP A 112 -1.22 9.99 0.85
N ALA A 113 -0.23 9.63 0.02
CA ALA A 113 -0.14 8.36 -0.72
C ALA A 113 0.34 7.19 0.17
N GLU A 114 0.09 7.32 1.48
CA GLU A 114 0.54 6.43 2.53
C GLU A 114 -0.09 5.05 2.38
N GLU A 115 0.79 4.07 2.21
CA GLU A 115 0.42 2.68 2.48
C GLU A 115 0.31 2.54 4.00
N TYR A 116 -0.89 2.81 4.57
CA TYR A 116 -1.21 2.86 6.02
C TYR A 116 -0.98 1.55 6.82
N GLY A 117 -0.18 0.63 6.30
CA GLY A 117 0.01 -0.72 6.81
C GLY A 117 -1.12 -1.67 6.46
N GLU A 118 -1.13 -2.80 7.15
CA GLU A 118 -2.12 -3.87 6.98
C GLU A 118 -2.60 -4.35 8.36
N LEU A 119 -3.91 -4.58 8.49
CA LEU A 119 -4.54 -5.08 9.71
C LEU A 119 -5.07 -6.50 9.50
N LEU A 120 -4.60 -7.45 10.29
CA LEU A 120 -5.13 -8.81 10.37
C LEU A 120 -6.24 -8.88 11.43
N LEU A 121 -7.41 -9.34 11.02
CA LEU A 121 -8.58 -9.55 11.86
C LEU A 121 -9.34 -10.83 11.47
N SER A 122 -10.19 -11.29 12.37
CA SER A 122 -11.13 -12.40 12.14
C SER A 122 -12.57 -11.92 12.38
N LEU A 123 -13.52 -12.52 11.66
CA LEU A 123 -14.95 -12.27 11.79
C LEU A 123 -15.69 -13.60 11.92
N ASN A 124 -16.58 -13.70 12.92
CA ASN A 124 -17.42 -14.88 13.13
C ASN A 124 -18.82 -14.43 13.57
N TYR A 125 -19.85 -14.83 12.82
CA TYR A 125 -21.25 -14.53 13.15
C TYR A 125 -21.98 -15.80 13.59
N LEU A 126 -22.69 -15.72 14.72
CA LEU A 126 -23.51 -16.78 15.30
C LEU A 126 -25.00 -16.40 15.14
N PRO A 127 -25.71 -16.91 14.11
CA PRO A 127 -27.08 -16.47 13.80
C PRO A 127 -28.07 -16.71 14.94
N THR A 128 -28.02 -17.90 15.55
CA THR A 128 -28.90 -18.30 16.67
C THR A 128 -28.74 -17.40 17.89
N ALA A 129 -27.55 -16.85 18.10
CA ALA A 129 -27.24 -15.98 19.22
C ALA A 129 -27.31 -14.48 18.87
N GLY A 130 -27.58 -14.12 17.61
CA GLY A 130 -27.53 -12.74 17.12
C GLY A 130 -26.20 -12.04 17.42
N ARG A 131 -25.07 -12.74 17.29
CA ARG A 131 -23.77 -12.28 17.80
C ARG A 131 -22.70 -12.26 16.71
N LEU A 132 -22.15 -11.08 16.43
CA LEU A 132 -21.00 -10.88 15.58
C LEU A 132 -19.75 -10.70 16.45
N ASN A 133 -18.80 -11.62 16.34
CA ASN A 133 -17.47 -11.53 16.96
C ASN A 133 -16.47 -10.96 15.95
N VAL A 134 -15.64 -10.03 16.42
CA VAL A 134 -14.55 -9.40 15.66
C VAL A 134 -13.27 -9.54 16.47
N ASP A 135 -12.30 -10.31 15.98
CA ASP A 135 -11.00 -10.47 16.65
C ASP A 135 -9.97 -9.57 15.98
N ILE A 136 -9.41 -8.62 16.73
CA ILE A 136 -8.31 -7.77 16.26
C ILE A 136 -7.01 -8.44 16.66
N ILE A 137 -6.31 -8.99 15.66
CA ILE A 137 -5.16 -9.87 15.91
C ILE A 137 -3.88 -9.04 15.95
N LYS A 138 -3.47 -8.45 14.82
CA LYS A 138 -2.23 -7.65 14.71
C LYS A 138 -2.27 -6.73 13.51
N ALA A 139 -1.48 -5.65 13.54
CA ALA A 139 -1.17 -4.86 12.35
C ALA A 139 0.32 -4.97 11.98
N LYS A 140 0.68 -4.58 10.77
CA LYS A 140 2.06 -4.52 10.25
C LYS A 140 2.28 -3.28 9.42
N GLN A 141 3.49 -2.74 9.47
CA GLN A 141 3.95 -1.63 8.62
C GLN A 141 3.02 -0.41 8.68
N ILE A 142 2.39 -0.17 9.84
CA ILE A 142 1.52 1.00 10.01
C ILE A 142 2.35 2.29 9.95
N LEU A 143 1.68 3.40 9.66
CA LEU A 143 2.34 4.71 9.56
C LEU A 143 3.05 5.10 10.85
N GLN A 144 4.28 5.61 10.73
CA GLN A 144 5.00 6.20 11.85
C GLN A 144 4.45 7.61 12.13
N THR A 145 3.67 7.75 13.21
CA THR A 145 3.07 9.03 13.61
C THR A 145 3.94 9.84 14.58
N ASN A 146 4.86 9.21 15.31
CA ASN A 146 5.75 9.89 16.24
C ASN A 146 7.10 10.21 15.58
N LEU A 147 7.54 11.48 15.65
CA LEU A 147 8.79 11.99 15.07
C LEU A 147 10.07 11.22 15.49
N VAL A 148 10.07 10.57 16.65
CA VAL A 148 11.27 9.94 17.24
C VAL A 148 11.07 8.45 17.59
N ARG A 149 9.84 7.99 17.80
CA ARG A 149 9.52 6.67 18.40
C ARG A 149 8.24 6.04 17.83
N GLY A 150 8.35 5.44 16.64
CA GLY A 150 7.33 4.55 16.08
C GLY A 150 5.93 5.17 16.02
N ALA A 151 4.93 4.39 16.42
CA ALA A 151 3.58 4.86 16.67
C ALA A 151 3.06 4.23 17.97
N ASP A 152 1.97 4.77 18.53
CA ASP A 152 1.26 4.20 19.67
C ASP A 152 -0.16 3.73 19.26
N PRO A 153 -0.27 2.71 18.39
CA PRO A 153 -1.55 2.32 17.76
C PRO A 153 -2.56 1.69 18.72
N TYR A 154 -3.84 1.91 18.39
CA TYR A 154 -4.99 1.20 18.94
C TYR A 154 -6.06 1.06 17.85
N VAL A 155 -6.84 -0.02 17.85
CA VAL A 155 -7.91 -0.21 16.86
C VAL A 155 -9.27 0.11 17.47
N ARG A 156 -10.04 0.98 16.83
CA ARG A 156 -11.46 1.23 17.12
C ARG A 156 -12.32 0.48 16.11
N VAL A 157 -13.14 -0.45 16.59
CA VAL A 157 -14.14 -1.19 15.81
C VAL A 157 -15.51 -0.57 16.08
N SER A 158 -16.22 -0.15 15.04
CA SER A 158 -17.53 0.49 15.15
C SER A 158 -18.58 -0.23 14.31
N LEU A 159 -19.66 -0.67 14.93
CA LEU A 159 -20.83 -1.20 14.23
C LEU A 159 -21.75 -0.05 13.82
N VAL A 160 -22.04 0.01 12.51
CA VAL A 160 -22.95 0.97 11.89
C VAL A 160 -24.06 0.18 11.19
N VAL A 161 -25.32 0.51 11.44
CA VAL A 161 -26.50 -0.15 10.85
C VAL A 161 -27.38 0.93 10.22
N ARG A 162 -27.78 0.76 8.95
CA ARG A 162 -28.58 1.76 8.21
C ARG A 162 -27.93 3.17 8.21
N GLY A 163 -26.60 3.22 8.14
CA GLY A 163 -25.83 4.48 8.25
C GLY A 163 -25.76 5.09 9.66
N ARG A 164 -26.50 4.56 10.65
CA ARG A 164 -26.45 5.02 12.05
C ARG A 164 -25.37 4.27 12.82
N HIS A 165 -24.48 5.02 13.46
CA HIS A 165 -23.51 4.47 14.41
C HIS A 165 -24.24 3.90 15.63
N LEU A 166 -23.99 2.62 15.93
CA LEU A 166 -24.69 1.88 16.99
C LEU A 166 -23.80 1.69 18.23
N LYS A 167 -22.56 1.24 18.03
CA LYS A 167 -21.62 0.94 19.12
C LYS A 167 -20.17 0.91 18.63
N SER A 168 -19.27 1.51 19.39
CA SER A 168 -17.82 1.30 19.24
C SER A 168 -17.22 0.48 20.37
N LYS A 169 -16.16 -0.25 20.06
CA LYS A 169 -15.20 -0.84 20.99
C LYS A 169 -13.78 -0.45 20.56
N LYS A 170 -12.83 -0.45 21.49
CA LYS A 170 -11.43 -0.09 21.24
C LYS A 170 -10.51 -1.14 21.87
N THR A 171 -9.38 -1.40 21.23
CA THR A 171 -8.30 -2.20 21.83
C THR A 171 -7.53 -1.40 22.88
N GLY A 172 -6.67 -2.08 23.63
CA GLY A 172 -5.56 -1.43 24.31
C GLY A 172 -4.61 -0.73 23.32
N VAL A 173 -3.95 0.32 23.80
CA VAL A 173 -2.87 1.02 23.08
C VAL A 173 -1.58 0.20 23.19
N LYS A 174 -0.91 -0.07 22.06
CA LYS A 174 0.41 -0.72 22.04
C LYS A 174 1.46 0.36 21.80
N LYS A 175 2.41 0.54 22.72
CA LYS A 175 3.34 1.68 22.66
C LYS A 175 4.53 1.43 21.73
N ASN A 176 5.00 2.49 21.06
CA ASN A 176 6.23 2.55 20.27
C ASN A 176 6.44 1.33 19.34
N THR A 177 5.47 1.04 18.47
CA THR A 177 5.53 -0.08 17.52
C THR A 177 4.83 0.24 16.20
N LEU A 178 5.39 -0.25 15.08
CA LEU A 178 4.78 -0.23 13.75
C LEU A 178 4.21 -1.61 13.34
N SER A 179 4.29 -2.60 14.24
CA SER A 179 3.78 -3.96 14.05
C SER A 179 3.10 -4.46 15.35
N PRO A 180 2.00 -3.81 15.80
CA PRO A 180 1.33 -4.14 17.06
C PRO A 180 0.63 -5.50 17.02
N SER A 181 0.76 -6.28 18.09
CA SER A 181 -0.10 -7.44 18.37
C SER A 181 -1.14 -7.07 19.42
N PHE A 182 -2.41 -7.11 19.04
CA PHE A 182 -3.55 -6.80 19.90
C PHE A 182 -4.05 -8.07 20.59
N ASN A 183 -4.50 -9.05 19.80
CA ASN A 183 -5.16 -10.29 20.23
C ASN A 183 -6.39 -10.02 21.12
N GLU A 184 -7.26 -9.10 20.69
CA GLU A 184 -8.42 -8.65 21.45
C GLU A 184 -9.73 -8.92 20.69
N SER A 185 -10.70 -9.56 21.34
CA SER A 185 -11.97 -10.00 20.75
C SER A 185 -13.16 -9.13 21.18
N PHE A 186 -13.99 -8.75 20.20
CA PHE A 186 -15.15 -7.89 20.41
C PHE A 186 -16.45 -8.52 19.89
N SER A 187 -17.35 -8.90 20.80
CA SER A 187 -18.72 -9.30 20.44
C SER A 187 -19.66 -8.09 20.31
N PHE A 188 -20.45 -8.05 19.24
CA PHE A 188 -21.56 -7.14 19.02
C PHE A 188 -22.86 -7.93 18.88
N GLN A 189 -23.94 -7.40 19.43
CA GLN A 189 -25.27 -7.98 19.30
C GLN A 189 -25.97 -7.34 18.10
N ILE A 190 -26.40 -8.15 17.14
CA ILE A 190 -27.08 -7.73 15.91
C ILE A 190 -27.92 -8.89 15.37
N ALA A 191 -29.17 -8.63 14.96
CA ALA A 191 -30.04 -9.68 14.44
C ALA A 191 -29.67 -10.06 12.99
N SER A 192 -29.98 -11.30 12.60
CA SER A 192 -29.69 -11.81 11.25
C SER A 192 -30.27 -10.95 10.10
N PRO A 193 -31.49 -10.38 10.21
CA PRO A 193 -32.01 -9.46 9.20
C PRO A 193 -31.21 -8.15 9.11
N GLU A 194 -30.81 -7.58 10.25
CA GLU A 194 -30.09 -6.30 10.34
C GLU A 194 -28.66 -6.39 9.81
N LEU A 195 -28.03 -7.58 9.90
CA LEU A 195 -26.66 -7.82 9.46
C LEU A 195 -26.43 -7.47 7.98
N ARG A 196 -27.47 -7.60 7.14
CA ARG A 196 -27.41 -7.24 5.70
C ARG A 196 -27.26 -5.74 5.44
N GLU A 197 -27.65 -4.93 6.41
CA GLU A 197 -27.65 -3.46 6.36
C GLU A 197 -26.61 -2.88 7.34
N ALA A 198 -25.70 -3.74 7.81
CA ALA A 198 -24.65 -3.43 8.76
C ALA A 198 -23.29 -3.29 8.08
N SER A 199 -22.45 -2.45 8.66
CA SER A 199 -21.05 -2.28 8.27
C SER A 199 -20.18 -2.13 9.52
N LEU A 200 -18.95 -2.63 9.43
CA LEU A 200 -17.91 -2.40 10.44
C LEU A 200 -16.98 -1.30 9.93
N VAL A 201 -16.96 -0.17 10.64
CA VAL A 201 -15.97 0.88 10.43
C VAL A 201 -14.83 0.66 11.40
N ILE A 202 -13.65 0.32 10.87
CA ILE A 202 -12.46 0.01 11.63
C ILE A 202 -11.45 1.14 11.42
N THR A 203 -10.99 1.75 12.51
CA THR A 203 -9.95 2.80 12.51
C THR A 203 -8.74 2.29 13.27
N VAL A 204 -7.53 2.52 12.77
CA VAL A 204 -6.24 2.31 13.44
C VAL A 204 -5.68 3.68 13.85
#